data_AF-A0A953ICD7-F1
#
_entry.id   AF-A0A953ICD7-F1
#
_cell.length_a   1.000
_cell.length_b   1.000
_cell.length_c   1.000
_cell.angle_alpha   90.00
_cell.angle_beta   90.00
_cell.angle_gamma   90.00
#
_symmetry.space_group_name_H-M   'P 1'
#
loop_
_entity.id
_entity.type
_entity.pdbx_description
1 polymer ?
#
loop_
_entity_poly.entity_id
_entity_poly.type
_entity_poly.pdbx_seq_one_letter_code
_entity_poly.pdbx_strand_id
1 'polypeptide(L)'
;MQAAPPSPPDSTPSPRPALALPCLLLFGAMLNLTLVVPGLKELMVDEMGGTTASAALFFTVEMVAYLLAAPLWGLASDRAGRRRPFVVVGYLGSAALYASYLAVDSIPLLLGLRFVQGVLSVAGWSTVMTLVADRAEGPWRARAMGASGAALI
;
A
#
# COMPACT_ATOMS: atom_id res chain seq x y z
N MET A 1 -14.54 -28.18 -50.43
CA MET A 1 -14.38 -28.04 -48.96
C MET A 1 -12.93 -27.72 -48.67
N GLN A 2 -12.57 -26.43 -48.60
CA GLN A 2 -11.25 -25.96 -48.17
C GLN A 2 -11.28 -25.82 -46.65
N ALA A 3 -10.39 -26.52 -45.95
CA ALA A 3 -10.22 -26.39 -44.51
C ALA A 3 -9.75 -24.96 -44.20
N ALA A 4 -10.45 -24.29 -43.28
CA ALA A 4 -10.04 -22.98 -42.78
C ALA A 4 -8.63 -23.08 -42.14
N PRO A 5 -7.75 -22.09 -42.34
CA PRO A 5 -6.43 -22.10 -41.73
C PRO A 5 -6.53 -22.10 -40.19
N PRO A 6 -5.60 -22.76 -39.49
CA PRO A 6 -5.58 -22.77 -38.03
C PRO A 6 -5.47 -21.35 -37.49
N SER A 7 -6.32 -21.04 -36.51
CA SER A 7 -6.28 -19.78 -35.76
C SER A 7 -4.89 -19.55 -35.16
N PRO A 8 -4.35 -18.32 -35.19
CA PRO A 8 -3.03 -18.03 -34.64
C PRO A 8 -2.99 -18.36 -33.13
N PRO A 9 -1.83 -18.80 -32.60
CA PRO A 9 -1.70 -19.07 -31.18
C PRO A 9 -1.98 -17.80 -30.37
N ASP A 10 -2.93 -17.88 -29.43
CA ASP A 10 -3.21 -16.83 -28.47
C ASP A 10 -1.92 -16.43 -27.75
N SER A 11 -1.37 -15.27 -28.09
CA SER A 11 -0.27 -14.65 -27.37
C SER A 11 -0.79 -14.11 -26.05
N THR A 12 -1.14 -15.00 -25.12
CA THR A 12 -1.37 -14.61 -23.73
C THR A 12 -0.01 -14.29 -23.11
N PRO A 13 0.26 -13.04 -22.71
CA PRO A 13 1.53 -12.70 -22.09
C PRO A 13 1.70 -13.53 -20.82
N SER A 14 2.89 -14.11 -20.63
CA SER A 14 3.18 -14.98 -19.49
C SER A 14 2.86 -14.27 -18.15
N PRO A 15 2.17 -14.92 -17.18
CA PRO A 15 1.60 -14.25 -15.99
C PRO A 15 2.61 -13.70 -14.95
N ARG A 16 3.88 -14.11 -15.03
CA ARG A 16 4.86 -13.94 -13.94
C ARG A 16 5.38 -12.49 -13.75
N PRO A 17 5.80 -11.74 -14.79
CA PRO A 17 6.29 -10.38 -14.60
C PRO A 17 5.17 -9.37 -14.28
N ALA A 18 3.91 -9.66 -14.65
CA ALA A 18 2.78 -8.76 -14.43
C ALA A 18 2.38 -8.63 -12.94
N LEU A 19 2.67 -9.64 -12.12
CA LEU A 19 2.37 -9.65 -10.69
C LEU A 19 3.54 -9.18 -9.81
N ALA A 20 4.77 -9.24 -10.33
CA ALA A 20 5.97 -8.87 -9.58
C ALA A 20 5.92 -7.42 -9.07
N LEU A 21 5.50 -6.47 -9.92
CA LEU A 21 5.40 -5.06 -9.54
C LEU A 21 4.32 -4.81 -8.46
N PRO A 22 3.06 -5.29 -8.61
CA PRO A 22 2.08 -5.25 -7.52
C PRO A 22 2.59 -5.88 -6.21
N CYS A 23 3.14 -7.10 -6.27
CA CYS A 23 3.70 -7.76 -5.08
C CYS A 23 4.81 -6.93 -4.43
N LEU A 24 5.71 -6.34 -5.21
CA LEU A 24 6.77 -5.48 -4.69
C LEU A 24 6.21 -4.23 -3.99
N LEU A 25 5.17 -3.61 -4.55
CA LEU A 25 4.52 -2.45 -3.94
C LEU A 25 3.84 -2.82 -2.61
N LEU A 26 3.14 -3.96 -2.58
CA LEU A 26 2.48 -4.48 -1.38
C LEU A 26 3.51 -4.82 -0.29
N PHE A 27 4.61 -5.46 -0.67
CA PHE A 27 5.73 -5.73 0.21
C PHE A 27 6.36 -4.44 0.75
N GLY A 28 6.55 -3.44 -0.11
CA GLY A 28 7.01 -2.11 0.29
C GLY A 28 6.10 -1.44 1.31
N ALA A 29 4.78 -1.65 1.24
CA ALA A 29 3.84 -1.16 2.24
C ALA A 29 4.05 -1.82 3.61
N MET A 30 4.31 -3.12 3.65
CA MET A 30 4.60 -3.84 4.91
C MET A 30 5.96 -3.49 5.49
N LEU A 31 6.96 -3.29 4.63
CA LEU A 31 8.24 -2.75 5.05
C LEU A 31 8.07 -1.38 5.71
N ASN A 32 7.28 -0.47 5.14
CA ASN A 32 7.01 0.84 5.74
C ASN A 32 6.43 0.70 7.16
N LEU A 33 5.43 -0.15 7.34
CA LEU A 33 4.78 -0.37 8.63
C LEU A 33 5.73 -0.98 9.68
N THR A 34 6.60 -1.89 9.24
CA THR A 34 7.46 -2.67 10.15
C THR A 34 8.77 -1.96 10.49
N LEU A 35 9.38 -1.26 9.53
CA LEU A 35 10.67 -0.59 9.70
C LEU A 35 10.65 0.52 10.77
N VAL A 36 9.47 1.08 11.07
CA VAL A 36 9.35 2.13 12.09
C VAL A 36 9.50 1.58 13.51
N VAL A 37 9.14 0.31 13.75
CA VAL A 37 9.09 -0.30 15.09
C VAL A 37 10.41 -0.21 15.86
N PRO A 38 11.58 -0.62 15.31
CA PRO A 38 12.82 -0.59 16.07
C PRO A 38 13.28 0.81 16.48
N GLY A 39 13.02 1.83 15.65
CA GLY A 39 13.39 3.22 15.94
C GLY A 39 12.33 4.01 16.72
N LEU A 40 11.11 3.50 16.82
CA LEU A 40 9.99 4.25 17.40
C LEU A 40 10.19 4.58 18.88
N LYS A 41 10.76 3.66 19.66
CA LYS A 41 10.98 3.91 21.09
C LYS A 41 12.01 5.01 21.30
N GLU A 42 13.12 4.93 20.58
CA GLU A 42 14.20 5.93 20.64
C GLU A 42 13.67 7.30 20.23
N LEU A 43 13.00 7.39 19.07
CA LEU A 43 12.37 8.63 18.61
C LEU A 43 11.34 9.17 19.62
N MET A 44 10.41 8.34 20.08
CA MET A 44 9.24 8.85 20.79
C MET A 44 9.45 9.03 22.29
N VAL A 45 10.30 8.22 22.92
CA VAL A 45 10.57 8.27 24.36
C VAL A 45 11.89 8.98 24.64
N ASP A 46 12.97 8.57 23.98
CA ASP A 46 14.31 9.04 24.32
C ASP A 46 14.59 10.43 23.73
N GLU A 47 14.16 10.71 22.49
CA GLU A 47 14.36 12.02 21.85
C GLU A 47 13.25 13.03 22.18
N MET A 48 11.98 12.62 22.10
CA MET A 48 10.84 13.53 22.25
C MET A 48 10.26 13.62 23.67
N GLY A 49 10.78 12.84 24.63
CA GLY A 49 10.31 12.83 26.02
C GLY A 49 8.88 12.29 26.20
N GLY A 50 8.39 11.50 25.24
CA GLY A 50 7.07 10.88 25.28
C GLY A 50 6.99 9.66 26.20
N THR A 51 5.88 8.94 26.11
CA THR A 51 5.59 7.76 26.92
C THR A 51 5.31 6.54 26.04
N THR A 52 5.24 5.36 26.64
CA THR A 52 4.75 4.16 25.95
C THR A 52 3.35 4.37 25.35
N ALA A 53 2.52 5.22 25.96
CA ALA A 53 1.21 5.56 25.43
C ALA A 53 1.29 6.35 24.11
N SER A 54 2.23 7.29 23.97
CA SER A 54 2.41 8.01 22.69
C SER A 54 2.93 7.10 21.58
N ALA A 55 3.78 6.12 21.92
CA ALA A 55 4.19 5.09 20.96
C ALA A 55 3.01 4.19 20.53
N ALA A 56 2.11 3.83 21.45
CA ALA A 56 0.88 3.10 21.10
C ALA A 56 -0.08 3.96 20.24
N LEU A 57 -0.20 5.25 20.55
CA LEU A 57 -1.00 6.20 19.77
C LEU A 57 -0.49 6.33 18.34
N PHE A 58 0.83 6.25 18.12
CA PHE A 58 1.42 6.32 16.79
C PHE A 58 0.86 5.25 15.83
N PHE A 59 0.69 4.01 16.29
CA PHE A 59 0.03 2.95 15.50
C PHE A 59 -1.49 3.11 15.47
N THR A 60 -2.10 3.50 16.59
CA THR A 60 -3.56 3.64 16.69
C THR A 60 -4.08 4.67 15.70
N VAL A 61 -3.41 5.83 15.61
CA VAL A 61 -3.79 6.92 14.71
C VAL A 61 -3.67 6.49 13.24
N GLU A 62 -2.64 5.72 12.89
CA GLU A 62 -2.51 5.14 11.55
C GLU A 62 -3.66 4.17 11.24
N MET A 63 -4.02 3.28 12.18
CA MET A 63 -5.12 2.33 11.96
C MET A 63 -6.47 3.04 11.82
N VAL A 64 -6.70 4.12 12.57
CA VAL A 64 -7.88 4.96 12.40
C VAL A 64 -7.89 5.61 11.01
N ALA A 65 -6.75 6.13 10.55
CA ALA A 65 -6.63 6.66 9.20
C ALA A 65 -6.95 5.59 8.13
N TYR A 66 -6.43 4.36 8.30
CA TYR A 66 -6.72 3.23 7.41
C TYR A 66 -8.22 2.93 7.36
N LEU A 67 -8.86 2.82 8.53
CA LEU A 67 -10.28 2.53 8.63
C LEU A 67 -11.15 3.57 7.90
N LEU A 68 -10.82 4.85 8.06
CA LEU A 68 -11.59 5.95 7.47
C LEU A 68 -11.32 6.10 5.97
N ALA A 69 -10.05 6.00 5.55
CA ALA A 69 -9.64 6.34 4.20
C ALA A 69 -9.69 5.16 3.21
N ALA A 70 -9.60 3.91 3.67
CA ALA A 70 -9.68 2.72 2.80
C ALA A 70 -10.91 2.71 1.87
N PRO A 71 -12.17 2.88 2.36
CA PRO A 71 -13.34 2.88 1.48
C PRO A 71 -13.35 4.09 0.53
N LEU A 72 -12.88 5.25 1.02
CA LEU A 72 -12.84 6.49 0.23
C LEU A 72 -11.91 6.35 -0.97
N TRP A 73 -10.72 5.80 -0.76
CA TRP A 73 -9.74 5.60 -1.83
C TRP A 73 -10.14 4.51 -2.81
N GLY A 74 -10.77 3.44 -2.33
CA GLY A 74 -11.35 2.41 -3.21
C GLY A 74 -12.34 3.02 -4.20
N LEU A 75 -13.33 3.77 -3.69
CA LEU A 75 -14.34 4.43 -4.50
C LEU A 75 -13.74 5.51 -5.42
N ALA A 76 -12.80 6.31 -4.93
CA ALA A 76 -12.15 7.36 -5.72
C ALA A 76 -11.32 6.79 -6.89
N SER A 77 -10.56 5.72 -6.62
CA SER A 77 -9.79 5.00 -7.65
C SER A 77 -10.69 4.39 -8.72
N ASP A 78 -11.81 3.80 -8.31
CA ASP A 78 -12.77 3.19 -9.24
C ASP A 78 -13.48 4.25 -10.09
N ARG A 79 -13.91 5.36 -9.49
CA ARG A 79 -14.58 6.45 -10.20
C ARG A 79 -13.65 7.17 -11.18
N ALA A 80 -12.37 7.30 -10.86
CA ALA A 80 -11.40 7.95 -11.72
C ALA A 80 -11.02 7.11 -12.96
N GLY A 81 -11.33 5.81 -12.98
CA GLY A 81 -10.97 4.87 -14.06
C GLY A 81 -9.46 4.71 -14.29
N ARG A 82 -8.61 5.35 -13.47
CA ARG A 82 -7.15 5.37 -13.59
C ARG A 82 -6.56 5.11 -12.21
N ARG A 83 -6.08 3.89 -12.00
CA ARG A 83 -5.57 3.42 -10.69
C ARG A 83 -4.11 3.76 -10.42
N ARG A 84 -3.28 3.85 -11.47
CA ARG A 84 -1.83 4.12 -11.34
C ARG A 84 -1.50 5.43 -10.60
N PRO A 85 -2.18 6.56 -10.84
CA PRO A 85 -1.88 7.81 -10.13
C PRO A 85 -2.09 7.71 -8.61
N PHE A 86 -3.14 7.02 -8.15
CA PHE A 86 -3.41 6.85 -6.72
C PHE A 86 -2.33 6.01 -6.02
N VAL A 87 -1.82 4.99 -6.70
CA VAL A 87 -0.68 4.19 -6.23
C VAL A 87 0.56 5.06 -6.04
N VAL A 88 0.88 5.87 -7.05
CA VAL A 88 2.07 6.75 -7.01
C VAL A 88 1.93 7.81 -5.93
N VAL A 89 0.78 8.48 -5.84
CA VAL A 89 0.52 9.50 -4.81
C VAL A 89 0.56 8.89 -3.41
N GLY A 90 -0.01 7.70 -3.23
CA GLY A 90 0.00 7.00 -1.94
C GLY A 90 1.42 6.68 -1.48
N TYR A 91 2.21 5.98 -2.31
CA TYR A 91 3.57 5.58 -1.91
C TYR A 91 4.56 6.75 -1.85
N LEU A 92 4.59 7.64 -2.85
CA LEU A 92 5.51 8.78 -2.84
C LEU A 92 5.14 9.80 -1.77
N GLY A 93 3.84 10.05 -1.57
CA GLY A 93 3.36 10.93 -0.52
C GLY A 93 3.70 10.39 0.88
N SER A 94 3.51 9.08 1.09
CA SER A 94 3.92 8.45 2.34
C SER A 94 5.43 8.48 2.56
N ALA A 95 6.24 8.29 1.51
CA ALA A 95 7.69 8.40 1.60
C ALA A 95 8.16 9.83 1.96
N ALA A 96 7.55 10.85 1.35
CA ALA A 96 7.84 12.25 1.66
C ALA A 96 7.47 12.61 3.10
N LEU A 97 6.32 12.15 3.60
CA LEU A 97 5.93 12.34 5.00
C LEU A 97 6.87 11.64 5.97
N TYR A 98 7.32 10.42 5.63
CA TYR A 98 8.28 9.70 6.45
C TYR A 98 9.61 10.45 6.56
N ALA A 99 10.10 11.03 5.46
CA ALA A 99 11.29 11.87 5.48
C ALA A 99 11.11 13.15 6.33
N SER A 100 9.89 13.68 6.39
CA SER A 100 9.59 14.88 7.19
C SER A 100 9.62 14.66 8.70
N TYR A 101 9.56 13.40 9.18
CA TYR A 101 9.62 13.11 10.63
C TYR A 101 10.92 13.58 11.28
N LEU A 102 12.03 13.59 10.53
CA LEU A 102 13.33 14.04 11.02
C LEU A 102 13.38 15.54 11.37
N ALA A 103 12.38 16.32 10.94
CA ALA A 103 12.31 17.77 11.17
C ALA A 103 11.24 18.15 12.22
N VAL A 104 10.70 17.16 12.96
CA VAL A 104 9.54 17.35 13.83
C VAL A 104 9.89 17.10 15.28
N ASP A 105 9.84 18.15 16.09
CA ASP A 105 10.20 18.08 17.52
C ASP A 105 8.95 18.01 18.44
N SER A 106 7.76 17.78 17.87
CA SER A 106 6.49 17.83 18.61
C SER A 106 5.65 16.58 18.39
N ILE A 107 5.32 15.87 19.48
CA ILE A 107 4.55 14.62 19.42
C ILE A 107 3.19 14.82 18.75
N PRO A 108 2.36 15.84 19.08
CA PRO A 108 1.11 16.08 18.38
C PRO A 108 1.28 16.31 16.87
N LEU A 109 2.32 17.02 16.45
CA LEU A 109 2.59 17.26 15.03
C LEU A 109 2.98 15.96 14.32
N LEU A 110 3.83 15.15 14.95
CA LEU A 110 4.23 13.85 14.45
C LEU A 110 3.02 12.91 14.30
N LEU A 111 2.13 12.87 15.29
CA LEU A 111 0.88 12.10 15.21
C LEU A 111 -0.04 12.62 14.09
N GLY A 112 -0.09 13.93 13.88
CA GLY A 112 -0.81 14.54 12.75
C GLY A 112 -0.25 14.08 11.40
N LEU A 113 1.07 14.14 11.23
CA LEU A 113 1.73 13.65 10.01
C LEU A 113 1.53 12.14 9.85
N ARG A 114 1.52 11.39 10.94
CA ARG A 114 1.25 9.94 10.94
C ARG A 114 -0.16 9.61 10.46
N PHE A 115 -1.15 10.39 10.87
CA PHE A 115 -2.50 10.26 10.35
C PHE A 115 -2.55 10.49 8.83
N VAL A 116 -1.94 11.58 8.35
CA VAL A 116 -1.90 11.90 6.91
C VAL A 116 -1.14 10.81 6.13
N GLN A 117 -0.04 10.31 6.69
CA GLN A 117 0.71 9.21 6.11
C GLN A 117 -0.16 7.95 6.02
N GLY A 118 -0.96 7.65 7.06
CA GLY A 118 -1.92 6.54 7.03
C GLY A 118 -2.95 6.69 5.90
N VAL A 119 -3.51 7.89 5.72
CA VAL A 119 -4.46 8.20 4.63
C VAL A 119 -3.82 7.96 3.26
N LEU A 120 -2.55 8.34 3.05
CA LEU A 120 -1.86 8.15 1.77
C LEU A 120 -1.43 6.69 1.56
N SER A 121 -0.87 6.05 2.58
CA SER A 121 -0.39 4.67 2.51
C SER A 121 -1.53 3.70 2.16
N VAL A 122 -2.72 3.88 2.76
CA VAL A 122 -3.86 3.01 2.47
C VAL A 122 -4.39 3.20 1.06
N ALA A 123 -4.23 4.39 0.47
CA ALA A 123 -4.56 4.63 -0.94
C ALA A 123 -3.72 3.76 -1.86
N GLY A 124 -2.40 3.70 -1.62
CA GLY A 124 -1.47 2.88 -2.37
C GLY A 124 -1.75 1.39 -2.21
N TRP A 125 -1.89 0.94 -0.97
CA TRP A 125 -2.21 -0.44 -0.61
C TRP A 125 -3.51 -0.94 -1.26
N SER A 126 -4.62 -0.24 -0.99
CA SER A 126 -5.96 -0.62 -1.44
C SER A 126 -6.05 -0.64 -2.97
N THR A 127 -5.50 0.37 -3.62
CA THR A 127 -5.54 0.47 -5.09
C THR A 127 -4.73 -0.64 -5.77
N VAL A 128 -3.60 -1.05 -5.19
CA VAL A 128 -2.81 -2.19 -5.72
C VAL A 128 -3.57 -3.50 -5.56
N MET A 129 -4.26 -3.73 -4.43
CA MET A 129 -5.14 -4.88 -4.24
C MET A 129 -6.24 -4.94 -5.29
N THR A 130 -6.95 -3.83 -5.54
CA THR A 130 -7.98 -3.79 -6.57
C THR A 130 -7.38 -4.03 -7.95
N LEU A 131 -6.20 -3.45 -8.26
CA LEU A 131 -5.48 -3.68 -9.52
C LEU A 131 -5.12 -5.15 -9.76
N VAL A 132 -4.77 -5.90 -8.71
CA VAL A 132 -4.53 -7.34 -8.81
C VAL A 132 -5.85 -8.06 -9.06
N ALA A 133 -6.90 -7.73 -8.30
CA ALA A 133 -8.21 -8.37 -8.41
C ALA A 133 -8.86 -8.19 -9.79
N ASP A 134 -8.72 -7.01 -10.40
CA ASP A 134 -9.23 -6.73 -11.75
C ASP A 134 -8.49 -7.50 -12.84
N ARG A 135 -7.19 -7.76 -12.66
CA ARG A 135 -6.37 -8.49 -13.65
C ARG A 135 -6.43 -10.00 -13.49
N ALA A 136 -7.06 -10.48 -12.42
CA ALA A 136 -7.03 -11.88 -12.07
C ALA A 136 -8.39 -12.55 -12.32
N GLU A 137 -8.45 -13.31 -13.42
CA GLU A 137 -9.64 -14.03 -13.88
C GLU A 137 -9.47 -15.56 -13.78
N GLY A 138 -10.59 -16.29 -13.64
CA GLY A 138 -10.62 -17.75 -13.67
C GLY A 138 -9.69 -18.43 -12.64
N PRO A 139 -9.08 -19.58 -12.98
CA PRO A 139 -8.18 -20.33 -12.10
C PRO A 139 -6.93 -19.53 -11.65
N TRP A 140 -6.59 -18.45 -12.34
CA TRP A 140 -5.48 -17.56 -12.01
C TRP A 140 -5.79 -16.62 -10.83
N ARG A 141 -7.07 -16.29 -10.58
CA ARG A 141 -7.49 -15.40 -9.48
C ARG A 141 -6.99 -15.86 -8.12
N ALA A 142 -7.14 -17.16 -7.82
CA ALA A 142 -6.67 -17.72 -6.56
C ALA A 142 -5.15 -17.61 -6.39
N ARG A 143 -4.38 -17.83 -7.45
CA ARG A 143 -2.92 -17.70 -7.45
C ARG A 143 -2.46 -16.26 -7.25
N ALA A 144 -3.07 -15.31 -7.96
CA ALA A 144 -2.73 -13.89 -7.86
C ALA A 144 -3.05 -13.31 -6.48
N MET A 145 -4.22 -13.64 -5.93
CA MET A 145 -4.61 -13.23 -4.58
C MET A 145 -3.72 -13.89 -3.52
N GLY A 146 -3.37 -15.17 -3.67
CA GLY A 146 -2.47 -15.88 -2.76
C GLY A 146 -1.05 -15.28 -2.75
N ALA A 147 -0.48 -15.00 -3.91
CA ALA A 147 0.84 -14.35 -4.01
C ALA A 147 0.83 -12.91 -3.46
N SER A 148 -0.27 -12.20 -3.61
CA SER A 148 -0.43 -10.87 -3.03
C SER A 148 -0.56 -10.91 -1.50
N GLY A 149 -1.25 -11.92 -0.96
CA GLY A 149 -1.31 -12.20 0.47
C GLY A 149 0.03 -12.68 1.04
N ALA A 150 0.85 -13.39 0.25
CA ALA A 150 2.21 -13.75 0.65
C ALA A 150 3.15 -12.54 0.70
N ALA A 151 2.92 -11.51 -0.14
CA ALA A 151 3.68 -10.27 -0.10
C ALA A 151 3.36 -9.37 1.10
N LEU A 152 2.36 -9.75 1.91
CA LEU A 152 1.88 -9.02 3.09
C LEU A 152 2.51 -9.43 4.41
N ILE A 153 3.31 -10.49 4.41
CA ILE A 153 3.79 -11.17 5.61
C ILE A 153 5.31 -11.31 5.46
#